data_AF-A0A6I4R5Y2-F1
#
_entry.id   AF-A0A6I4R5Y2-F1
#
_cell.length_a   1.000
_cell.length_b   1.000
_cell.length_c   1.000
_cell.angle_alpha   90.00
_cell.angle_beta   90.00
_cell.angle_gamma   90.00
#
_symmetry.space_group_name_H-M   'P 1'
#
loop_
_entity.id
_entity.type
_entity.pdbx_description
1 polymer ?
#
loop_
_entity_poly.entity_id
_entity_poly.type
_entity_poly.pdbx_seq_one_letter_code
_entity_poly.pdbx_strand_id
1 'polypeptide(L)' 'MTISQAFASKSSYGVTYASLDESGLRFESEAAVHLEDGSLLTLRMPTRQDEKLAIHAWCAGSTPDRQGLSAAPGA' A
#
# COMPACT_ATOMS: atom_id res chain seq x y z
N MET A 1 -22.99 6.61 -3.04
CA MET A 1 -22.03 6.01 -2.06
C MET A 1 -21.21 7.10 -1.41
N THR A 2 -20.85 6.94 -0.14
CA THR A 2 -19.85 7.78 0.51
C THR A 2 -18.45 7.18 0.29
N ILE A 3 -17.40 8.00 0.27
CA ILE A 3 -16.02 7.55 0.08
C ILE A 3 -15.65 6.41 1.05
N SER A 4 -16.12 6.47 2.30
CA SER A 4 -15.90 5.41 3.30
C SER A 4 -16.47 4.04 2.91
N GLN A 5 -17.59 3.99 2.18
CA GLN A 5 -18.14 2.73 1.67
C GLN A 5 -17.32 2.14 0.52
N ALA A 6 -16.70 3.00 -0.31
CA ALA A 6 -15.82 2.54 -1.38
C ALA A 6 -14.61 1.78 -0.80
N PHE A 7 -14.05 2.28 0.30
CA PHE A 7 -12.94 1.63 1.03
C PHE A 7 -13.33 0.40 1.84
N ALA A 8 -14.60 0.25 2.20
CA ALA A 8 -15.11 -0.96 2.84
C ALA A 8 -15.33 -2.11 1.85
N SER A 9 -15.18 -1.86 0.54
CA SER A 9 -15.30 -2.90 -0.49
C SER A 9 -14.07 -3.82 -0.49
N LYS A 10 -14.29 -5.12 -0.77
CA LYS A 10 -13.22 -6.10 -0.95
C LYS A 10 -12.38 -5.87 -2.22
N SER A 11 -12.72 -4.88 -3.04
CA SER A 11 -12.06 -4.58 -4.32
C SER A 11 -11.11 -3.38 -4.25
N SER A 12 -10.54 -3.15 -3.06
CA SER A 12 -9.54 -2.13 -2.82
C SER A 12 -8.17 -2.74 -2.55
N TYR A 13 -7.12 -2.04 -2.96
CA TYR A 13 -5.74 -2.40 -2.64
C TYR A 13 -4.89 -1.13 -2.42
N GLY A 14 -3.83 -1.28 -1.64
CA GLY A 14 -2.83 -0.25 -1.43
C GLY A 14 -1.52 -0.60 -2.15
N VAL A 15 -0.85 0.41 -2.68
CA VAL A 15 0.51 0.28 -3.22
C VAL A 15 1.40 1.32 -2.55
N THR A 16 2.55 0.87 -2.06
CA THR A 16 3.63 1.74 -1.59
C THR A 16 4.79 1.65 -2.56
N TYR A 17 5.16 2.78 -3.16
CA TYR A 17 6.36 2.94 -3.97
C TYR A 17 7.50 3.42 -3.07
N ALA A 18 8.69 2.85 -3.27
CA ALA A 18 9.90 3.30 -2.61
C ALA A 18 11.00 3.59 -3.65
N SER A 19 11.61 4.76 -3.53
CA SER A 19 12.77 5.14 -4.33
C SER A 19 13.96 5.38 -3.39
N LEU A 20 15.11 4.78 -3.71
CA LEU A 20 16.36 5.01 -2.99
C LEU A 20 17.30 5.85 -3.87
N ASP A 21 17.69 7.02 -3.37
CA ASP A 21 18.74 7.86 -3.96
C ASP A 21 19.69 8.42 -2.90
N GLU A 22 20.54 9.39 -3.26
CA GLU A 22 21.52 10.03 -2.36
C GLU A 22 20.88 10.67 -1.11
N SER A 23 19.59 11.03 -1.17
CA SER A 23 18.83 11.58 -0.04
C SER A 23 18.21 10.50 0.87
N GLY A 24 18.36 9.22 0.51
CA GLY A 24 17.82 8.08 1.24
C GLY A 24 16.53 7.54 0.60
N LEU A 25 15.76 6.79 1.40
CA LEU A 25 14.49 6.21 0.97
C LEU A 25 13.38 7.27 1.00
N ARG A 26 12.73 7.47 -0.14
CA ARG A 26 11.46 8.21 -0.25
C ARG A 26 10.32 7.23 -0.48
N PHE A 27 9.16 7.57 0.08
CA PHE A 27 7.97 6.73 0.03
C PHE A 27 6.78 7.53 -0.51
N GLU A 28 6.04 6.88 -1.39
CA GLU A 28 4.76 7.35 -1.88
C GLU A 28 3.75 6.22 -1.76
N SER A 29 2.49 6.53 -1.45
CA SER A 29 1.47 5.50 -1.32
C SER A 29 0.16 5.96 -1.91
N GLU A 30 -0.54 5.01 -2.51
CA GLU A 30 -1.86 5.20 -3.06
C GLU A 30 -2.77 4.05 -2.67
N ALA A 31 -4.05 4.36 -2.51
CA ALA A 31 -5.10 3.38 -2.43
C ALA A 31 -5.89 3.43 -3.73
N ALA A 32 -6.14 2.26 -4.29
CA ALA A 32 -6.95 2.06 -5.47
C ALA A 32 -8.22 1.32 -5.08
N VAL A 33 -9.37 1.81 -5.54
CA VAL A 33 -10.69 1.27 -5.22
C VAL A 33 -11.48 1.10 -6.51
N HIS A 34 -11.95 -0.12 -6.78
CA HIS A 34 -12.88 -0.34 -7.89
C HIS A 34 -14.27 0.11 -7.47
N LEU A 35 -14.88 0.97 -8.29
CA LEU A 35 -16.26 1.43 -8.11
C LEU A 35 -17.23 0.48 -8.81
N GLU A 36 -18.52 0.56 -8.45
CA GLU A 36 -19.57 -0.31 -9.01
C GLU A 36 -19.77 -0.12 -10.52
N ASP A 37 -19.42 1.06 -11.05
CA ASP A 37 -19.45 1.36 -12.49
C ASP A 37 -18.25 0.79 -13.26
N GLY A 38 -17.36 0.05 -12.57
CA GLY A 38 -16.16 -0.55 -13.13
C GLY A 38 -14.98 0.41 -13.27
N SER A 39 -15.14 1.68 -12.90
CA SER A 39 -14.03 2.64 -12.87
C SER A 39 -13.11 2.42 -11.65
N LEU A 40 -11.89 2.93 -11.75
CA LEU A 40 -10.89 2.87 -10.68
C LEU A 40 -10.68 4.27 -10.09
N LEU A 41 -10.92 4.42 -8.80
CA LEU A 41 -10.57 5.60 -8.03
C LEU A 41 -9.21 5.40 -7.36
N THR A 42 -8.25 6.27 -7.64
CA THR A 42 -6.95 6.31 -6.96
C THR A 42 -6.86 7.51 -6.03
N LEU A 43 -6.35 7.28 -4.82
CA LEU A 43 -6.23 8.30 -3.78
C LEU A 43 -4.83 8.25 -3.20
N ARG A 44 -4.16 9.41 -3.17
CA ARG A 44 -2.85 9.54 -2.53
C ARG A 44 -3.00 9.43 -1.02
N MET A 45 -2.25 8.52 -0.42
CA MET A 45 -2.33 8.18 1.00
C MET A 45 -0.99 8.51 1.70
N PRO A 46 -1.03 8.83 2.99
CA PRO A 46 0.18 8.78 3.81
C PRO A 46 0.71 7.35 3.83
N THR A 47 2.01 7.17 3.54
CA THR A 47 2.66 5.86 3.74
C THR A 47 2.70 5.53 5.23
N ARG A 48 2.24 4.33 5.58
CA ARG A 48 2.18 3.88 6.97
C ARG A 48 3.58 3.55 7.50
N GLN A 49 3.75 3.61 8.81
CA GLN A 49 5.05 3.40 9.44
C GLN A 49 5.53 1.93 9.32
N ASP A 50 4.62 0.97 9.40
CA ASP A 50 4.90 -0.45 9.22
C ASP A 50 5.40 -0.78 7.80
N GLU A 51 4.76 -0.19 6.79
CA GLU A 51 5.20 -0.28 5.39
C GLU A 51 6.62 0.27 5.21
N LYS A 52 6.90 1.45 5.76
CA LYS A 52 8.25 2.04 5.72
C LYS A 52 9.28 1.12 6.35
N LEU A 53 9.00 0.58 7.54
CA LEU A 53 9.93 -0.30 8.25
C LEU A 53 10.17 -1.61 7.48
N ALA A 54 9.12 -2.22 6.93
CA ALA A 54 9.24 -3.44 6.13
C ALA A 54 10.10 -3.22 4.88
N ILE A 55 9.89 -2.11 4.17
CA ILE A 55 10.67 -1.76 2.98
C ILE A 55 12.11 -1.39 3.36
N HIS A 56 12.33 -0.63 4.45
CA HIS A 56 13.67 -0.33 4.97
C HIS A 56 14.45 -1.61 5.27
N ALA A 57 13.83 -2.57 5.96
CA ALA A 57 14.45 -3.86 6.26
C ALA A 57 14.83 -4.60 4.97
N TRP A 58 13.90 -4.65 4.00
CA TRP A 58 14.13 -5.28 2.71
C TRP A 58 15.31 -4.64 1.95
N CYS A 59 15.36 -3.31 1.87
CA CYS A 59 16.46 -2.57 1.22
C CYS A 59 17.80 -2.78 1.92
N ALA A 60 17.80 -2.97 3.25
CA ALA A 60 19.01 -3.25 4.03
C ALA A 60 19.49 -4.72 3.90
N GLY A 61 18.88 -5.52 3.02
CA GLY A 61 19.23 -6.94 2.84
C GLY A 61 18.72 -7.84 3.97
N SER A 62 17.87 -7.31 4.85
CA SER A 62 17.18 -8.10 5.87
C SER A 62 15.88 -8.59 5.25
N THR A 63 15.71 -9.90 5.06
CA THR A 63 14.42 -10.44 4.59
C THR A 63 13.33 -9.99 5.55
N PRO A 64 12.32 -9.21 5.12
CA PRO A 64 11.19 -8.90 5.97
C PRO A 64 10.55 -10.22 6.37
N ASP A 65 10.31 -10.40 7.67
CA ASP A 65 9.62 -11.59 8.16
C ASP A 65 8.32 -11.74 7.35
N ARG A 66 8.15 -12.91 6.73
CA ARG A 66 7.14 -13.18 5.70
C ARG A 66 5.71 -12.98 6.24
N GLN A 67 5.56 -12.85 7.56
CA GLN A 67 4.34 -12.56 8.28
C GLN A 67 3.85 -11.10 8.16
N GLY A 68 4.69 -10.15 7.72
CA GLY A 68 4.30 -8.75 7.53
C GLY A 68 3.65 -8.44 6.18
N LEU A 69 3.85 -9.29 5.17
CA LEU A 69 3.16 -9.24 3.88
C LEU A 69 1.99 -10.22 3.89
N SER A 70 0.99 -9.93 4.74
CA SER A 70 -0.31 -10.56 4.58
C SER A 70 -0.91 -10.02 3.27
N ALA A 71 -0.73 -10.78 2.19
CA ALA A 71 -1.65 -10.74 1.08
C ALA A 71 -3.04 -10.87 1.69
N ALA A 72 -3.92 -9.89 1.39
CA ALA A 72 -5.31 -9.94 1.79
C ALA A 72 -5.84 -11.38 1.63
N PRO A 73 -6.36 -12.02 2.68
CA PRO A 73 -6.83 -13.38 2.57
C PRO A 73 -8.00 -13.39 1.61
N GLY A 74 -7.92 -14.25 0.60
CA GLY A 74 -9.02 -14.53 -0.29
C GLY A 74 -10.24 -15.00 0.51
N ALA A 75 -11.37 -14.33 0.26
CA ALA A 75 -12.76 -14.83 0.23
C ALA A 75 -13.68 -13.63 0.01
#